data_AF-A0A2R4WZ38-F1
#
_entry.id   AF-A0A2R4WZ38-F1
#
_cell.length_a   1.000
_cell.length_b   1.000
_cell.length_c   1.000
_cell.angle_alpha   90.00
_cell.angle_beta   90.00
_cell.angle_gamma   90.00
#
_symmetry.space_group_name_H-M   'P 1'
#
loop_
_entity.id
_entity.type
_entity.pdbx_description
1 polymer ?
#
loop_
_entity_poly.entity_id
_entity_poly.type
_entity_poly.pdbx_seq_one_letter_code
_entity_poly.pdbx_strand_id
1 'polypeptide(L)'
;MGQVEALAKYYAHLEFPEEDILDPMWDPQHVARGLDALLDYPLETFNEQFREYYEAIRDPLSRIDAPADEILVDTIRVRKTFTLTEDDQIGEVEPTTINYIHDDRGEIAEGPGIREFEDRILLSLPQMDFADDFAFESEFNEVIVAHLMAQIRDIYWNMGLEPPEEYMVEGVGKMTIHGDGIDKSPSASADEVLE
;
A
#
# COMPACT_ATOMS: atom_id res chain seq x y z
N MET A 1 -15.86 -5.54 -5.11
CA MET A 1 -17.00 -5.47 -4.17
C MET A 1 -17.85 -4.26 -4.54
N GLY A 2 -19.17 -4.31 -4.44
CA GLY A 2 -19.99 -3.09 -4.64
C GLY A 2 -20.02 -2.22 -3.38
N GLN A 3 -20.26 -0.90 -3.50
CA GLN A 3 -20.24 0.02 -2.35
C GLN A 3 -21.18 -0.41 -1.22
N VAL A 4 -22.40 -0.85 -1.56
CA VAL A 4 -23.38 -1.33 -0.57
C VAL A 4 -22.88 -2.58 0.16
N GLU A 5 -22.21 -3.49 -0.54
CA GLU A 5 -21.64 -4.70 0.06
C GLU A 5 -20.47 -4.35 0.99
N ALA A 6 -19.59 -3.42 0.57
CA ALA A 6 -18.48 -2.95 1.37
C ALA A 6 -18.95 -2.28 2.67
N LEU A 7 -19.92 -1.38 2.56
CA LEU A 7 -20.52 -0.71 3.72
C LEU A 7 -21.20 -1.69 4.67
N ALA A 8 -21.92 -2.69 4.13
CA ALA A 8 -22.58 -3.70 4.94
C ALA A 8 -21.57 -4.58 5.70
N LYS A 9 -20.48 -4.99 5.04
CA LYS A 9 -19.40 -5.75 5.70
C LYS A 9 -18.71 -4.93 6.78
N TYR A 10 -18.45 -3.66 6.53
CA TYR A 10 -17.87 -2.77 7.53
C TYR A 10 -18.74 -2.65 8.79
N TYR A 11 -20.04 -2.34 8.64
CA TYR A 11 -20.91 -2.28 9.81
C TYR A 11 -21.09 -3.63 10.50
N ALA A 12 -21.15 -4.73 9.75
CA ALA A 12 -21.22 -6.06 10.34
C ALA A 12 -19.95 -6.38 11.14
N HIS A 13 -18.77 -5.99 10.65
CA HIS A 13 -17.51 -6.13 11.37
C HIS A 13 -17.47 -5.31 12.66
N LEU A 14 -18.00 -4.08 12.66
CA LEU A 14 -18.10 -3.26 13.88
C LEU A 14 -19.04 -3.88 14.94
N GLU A 15 -20.11 -4.55 14.51
CA GLU A 15 -21.06 -5.23 15.42
C GLU A 15 -20.54 -6.58 15.93
N PHE A 16 -19.71 -7.27 15.14
CA PHE A 16 -19.16 -8.60 15.43
C PHE A 16 -17.64 -8.63 15.16
N PRO A 17 -16.82 -7.93 15.96
CA PRO A 17 -15.39 -7.77 15.70
C PRO A 17 -14.60 -9.07 15.78
N GLU A 18 -15.11 -10.09 16.48
CA GLU A 18 -14.50 -11.42 16.60
C GLU A 18 -14.71 -12.33 15.37
N GLU A 19 -15.60 -11.94 14.45
CA GLU A 19 -15.91 -12.73 13.26
C GLU A 19 -15.07 -12.24 12.06
N ASP A 20 -14.53 -13.18 11.29
CA ASP A 20 -13.78 -12.92 10.05
C ASP A 20 -14.73 -12.46 8.92
N ILE A 21 -15.15 -11.20 8.99
CA ILE A 21 -16.13 -10.57 8.09
C ILE A 21 -15.44 -9.69 7.05
N LEU A 22 -14.40 -8.97 7.48
CA LEU A 22 -13.71 -7.95 6.70
C LEU A 22 -12.22 -8.20 6.78
N ASP A 23 -11.56 -8.29 5.62
CA ASP A 23 -10.10 -8.33 5.59
C ASP A 23 -9.55 -7.06 6.29
N PRO A 24 -8.58 -7.19 7.20
CA PRO A 24 -8.08 -6.07 8.01
C PRO A 24 -7.63 -4.87 7.17
N MET A 25 -7.09 -5.11 5.97
CA MET A 25 -6.68 -4.01 5.11
C MET A 25 -7.86 -3.19 4.60
N TRP A 26 -9.10 -3.70 4.65
CA TRP A 26 -10.31 -2.96 4.33
C TRP A 26 -11.02 -2.37 5.55
N ASP A 27 -10.47 -2.54 6.76
CA ASP A 27 -10.88 -1.78 7.94
C ASP A 27 -10.04 -0.49 8.06
N PRO A 28 -10.65 0.71 7.96
CA PRO A 28 -9.91 1.95 8.10
C PRO A 28 -9.27 2.12 9.49
N GLN A 29 -9.83 1.52 10.54
CA GLN A 29 -9.25 1.62 11.90
C GLN A 29 -7.97 0.80 12.03
N HIS A 30 -7.94 -0.40 11.46
CA HIS A 30 -6.74 -1.22 11.38
C HIS A 30 -5.62 -0.53 10.60
N VAL A 31 -5.92 0.05 9.43
CA VAL A 31 -4.90 0.78 8.65
C VAL A 31 -4.43 2.04 9.39
N ALA A 32 -5.32 2.75 10.11
CA ALA A 32 -4.94 3.89 10.95
C ALA A 32 -4.00 3.50 12.10
N ARG A 33 -4.23 2.36 12.77
CA ARG A 33 -3.27 1.81 13.76
C ARG A 33 -1.89 1.57 13.14
N GLY A 34 -1.85 1.08 11.90
CA GLY A 34 -0.62 0.92 11.14
C GLY A 34 0.09 2.23 10.81
N LEU A 35 -0.68 3.26 10.48
CA LEU A 35 -0.17 4.61 10.25
C LEU A 35 0.42 5.20 11.54
N ASP A 36 -0.29 5.12 12.66
CA ASP A 36 0.18 5.60 13.97
C ASP A 36 1.46 4.88 14.40
N ALA A 37 1.49 3.55 14.26
CA ALA A 37 2.67 2.74 14.54
C ALA A 37 3.89 3.14 13.68
N LEU A 38 3.66 3.54 12.43
CA LEU A 38 4.70 4.02 11.53
C LEU A 38 5.21 5.41 11.92
N LEU A 39 4.32 6.31 12.34
CA LEU A 39 4.69 7.66 12.81
C LEU A 39 5.55 7.62 14.07
N ASP A 40 5.31 6.64 14.95
CA ASP A 40 6.11 6.39 16.14
C ASP A 40 7.37 5.54 15.87
N TYR A 41 7.53 5.00 14.66
CA TYR A 41 8.63 4.10 14.32
C TYR A 41 9.96 4.85 14.19
N PRO A 42 11.05 4.42 14.85
CA PRO A 42 12.33 5.12 14.77
C PRO A 42 12.85 5.22 13.33
N LEU A 43 13.15 6.44 12.88
CA LEU A 43 13.54 6.71 11.50
C LEU A 43 14.78 5.92 11.04
N GLU A 44 15.75 5.71 11.93
CA GLU A 44 16.93 4.87 11.63
C GLU A 44 16.52 3.43 11.31
N THR A 45 15.63 2.83 12.12
CA THR A 45 15.10 1.49 11.90
C THR A 45 14.22 1.41 10.66
N PHE A 46 13.41 2.44 10.41
CA PHE A 46 12.66 2.57 9.16
C PHE A 46 13.59 2.52 7.95
N ASN A 47 14.63 3.36 7.93
CA ASN A 47 15.57 3.44 6.83
C ASN A 47 16.29 2.12 6.56
N GLU A 48 16.63 1.36 7.60
CA GLU A 48 17.21 0.02 7.45
C GLU A 48 16.22 -0.98 6.84
N GLN A 49 14.99 -1.04 7.38
CA GLN A 49 14.00 -2.06 7.01
C GLN A 49 13.34 -1.78 5.65
N PHE A 50 13.23 -0.51 5.24
CA PHE A 50 12.48 -0.09 4.06
C PHE A 50 13.36 0.26 2.85
N ARG A 51 14.70 0.19 2.98
CA ARG A 51 15.62 0.47 1.85
C ARG A 51 15.38 -0.41 0.64
N GLU A 52 15.23 -1.72 0.85
CA GLU A 52 14.96 -2.67 -0.23
C GLU A 52 13.68 -2.30 -1.00
N TYR A 53 12.66 -1.83 -0.27
CA TYR A 53 11.37 -1.46 -0.81
C TYR A 53 11.45 -0.22 -1.69
N TYR A 54 12.12 0.82 -1.19
CA TYR A 54 12.38 2.04 -1.95
C TYR A 54 13.12 1.74 -3.26
N GLU A 55 14.20 0.96 -3.19
CA GLU A 55 14.97 0.59 -4.39
C GLU A 55 14.13 -0.21 -5.39
N ALA A 56 13.27 -1.11 -4.91
CA ALA A 56 12.38 -1.87 -5.76
C ALA A 56 11.27 -1.01 -6.39
N ILE A 57 10.73 -0.01 -5.67
CA ILE A 57 9.76 0.94 -6.24
C ILE A 57 10.40 1.78 -7.34
N ARG A 58 11.66 2.20 -7.17
CA ARG A 58 12.36 3.03 -8.15
C ARG A 58 12.70 2.28 -9.44
N ASP A 59 13.11 1.02 -9.33
CA ASP A 59 13.46 0.17 -10.49
C ASP A 59 13.05 -1.30 -10.27
N PRO A 60 11.74 -1.62 -10.38
CA PRO A 60 11.25 -2.97 -10.13
C PRO A 60 11.71 -3.96 -11.20
N LEU A 61 11.93 -3.49 -12.44
CA LEU A 61 12.37 -4.34 -13.55
C LEU A 61 13.76 -4.93 -13.30
N SER A 62 14.65 -4.20 -12.60
CA SER A 62 15.96 -4.74 -12.20
C SER A 62 15.89 -5.95 -11.25
N ARG A 63 14.72 -6.20 -10.65
CA ARG A 63 14.47 -7.25 -9.65
C ARG A 63 13.62 -8.40 -10.19
N ILE A 64 13.16 -8.32 -11.44
CA ILE A 64 12.31 -9.35 -12.08
C ILE A 64 13.17 -10.22 -13.00
N ASP A 65 13.08 -11.55 -12.85
CA ASP A 65 13.78 -12.52 -13.72
C ASP A 65 12.92 -12.90 -14.95
N ALA A 66 12.53 -11.89 -15.71
CA ALA A 66 11.82 -12.04 -16.98
C ALA A 66 12.17 -10.90 -17.96
N PRO A 67 12.13 -11.15 -19.28
CA PRO A 67 12.30 -10.09 -20.28
C PRO A 67 11.22 -9.01 -20.13
N ALA A 68 11.62 -7.74 -20.23
CA ALA A 68 10.70 -6.61 -20.05
C ALA A 68 9.55 -6.59 -21.07
N ASP A 69 9.74 -7.18 -22.25
CA ASP A 69 8.72 -7.32 -23.29
C ASP A 69 7.70 -8.44 -23.03
N GLU A 70 7.90 -9.26 -22.00
CA GLU A 70 6.95 -10.30 -21.55
C GLU A 70 6.14 -9.86 -20.31
N ILE A 71 6.39 -8.64 -19.82
CA ILE A 71 5.81 -8.08 -18.60
C ILE A 71 4.84 -6.96 -18.96
N LEU A 72 3.61 -7.05 -18.44
CA LEU A 72 2.69 -5.91 -18.45
C LEU A 72 3.13 -4.89 -17.38
N VAL A 73 4.01 -3.96 -17.76
CA VAL A 73 4.66 -3.00 -16.85
C VAL A 73 3.67 -2.23 -15.97
N ASP A 74 2.53 -1.81 -16.52
CA ASP A 74 1.49 -1.06 -15.78
C ASP A 74 0.86 -1.83 -14.60
N THR A 75 1.04 -3.16 -14.58
CA THR A 75 0.52 -4.07 -13.56
C THR A 75 1.52 -4.31 -12.42
N ILE A 76 2.76 -3.84 -12.56
CA ILE A 76 3.79 -4.01 -11.53
C ILE A 76 3.33 -3.34 -10.24
N ARG A 77 3.35 -4.09 -9.14
CA ARG A 77 3.12 -3.61 -7.78
C ARG A 77 4.22 -4.13 -6.89
N VAL A 78 4.96 -3.21 -6.29
CA VAL A 78 5.97 -3.50 -5.29
C VAL A 78 5.28 -3.49 -3.94
N ARG A 79 5.39 -4.60 -3.23
CA ARG A 79 4.70 -4.84 -1.98
C ARG A 79 5.67 -4.99 -0.83
N LYS A 80 5.28 -4.45 0.32
CA LYS A 80 5.95 -4.67 1.60
C LYS A 80 4.91 -4.79 2.69
N THR A 81 5.15 -5.70 3.61
CA THR A 81 4.24 -5.98 4.71
C THR A 81 4.97 -5.80 6.02
N PHE A 82 4.25 -5.33 7.03
CA PHE A 82 4.67 -5.46 8.42
C PHE A 82 3.48 -5.85 9.29
N THR A 83 3.73 -6.47 10.44
CA THR A 83 2.67 -6.81 11.40
C THR A 83 2.55 -5.77 12.50
N LEU A 84 1.38 -5.70 13.13
CA LEU A 84 1.16 -4.93 14.35
C LEU A 84 1.20 -5.85 15.57
N THR A 85 1.92 -5.43 16.60
CA THR A 85 1.89 -6.11 17.90
C THR A 85 0.57 -5.81 18.63
N GLU A 86 0.32 -6.50 19.74
CA GLU A 86 -0.84 -6.23 20.62
C GLU A 86 -0.83 -4.80 21.20
N ASP A 87 0.33 -4.14 21.23
CA ASP A 87 0.52 -2.77 21.74
C ASP A 87 0.53 -1.72 20.61
N ASP A 88 0.03 -2.05 19.42
CA ASP A 88 -0.01 -1.17 18.24
C ASP A 88 1.37 -0.67 17.80
N GLN A 89 2.38 -1.53 17.88
CA GLN A 89 3.73 -1.23 17.40
C GLN A 89 4.05 -2.06 16.16
N ILE A 90 4.96 -1.57 15.32
CA ILE A 90 5.49 -2.38 14.20
C ILE A 90 6.25 -3.59 14.77
N GLY A 91 5.79 -4.79 14.39
CA GLY A 91 6.36 -6.08 14.72
C GLY A 91 7.35 -6.58 13.65
N GLU A 92 6.99 -7.68 12.98
CA GLU A 92 7.82 -8.26 11.92
C GLU A 92 7.65 -7.44 10.64
N VAL A 93 8.76 -7.03 10.02
CA VAL A 93 8.78 -6.41 8.69
C VAL A 93 9.22 -7.45 7.69
N GLU A 94 8.36 -7.80 6.73
CA GLU A 94 8.63 -8.83 5.74
C GLU A 94 9.54 -8.31 4.61
N PRO A 95 10.24 -9.21 3.89
CA PRO A 95 10.97 -8.86 2.68
C PRO A 95 10.04 -8.30 1.60
N THR A 96 10.60 -7.55 0.67
CA THR A 96 9.83 -6.98 -0.45
C THR A 96 9.46 -8.05 -1.48
N THR A 97 8.23 -7.95 -2.01
CA THR A 97 7.69 -8.82 -3.07
C THR A 97 7.26 -7.96 -4.24
N ILE A 98 7.39 -8.45 -5.47
CA ILE A 98 6.92 -7.75 -6.68
C ILE A 98 5.87 -8.61 -7.38
N ASN A 99 4.67 -8.07 -7.56
CA ASN A 99 3.59 -8.70 -8.31
C ASN A 99 3.46 -8.04 -9.68
N TYR A 100 3.24 -8.83 -10.72
CA TYR A 100 2.97 -8.33 -12.07
C TYR A 100 2.24 -9.38 -12.90
N ILE A 101 1.65 -8.97 -14.01
CA ILE A 101 1.09 -9.88 -15.01
C ILE A 101 2.14 -10.13 -16.09
N HIS A 102 2.43 -11.40 -16.29
CA HIS A 102 3.21 -11.91 -17.41
C HIS A 102 2.27 -12.30 -18.54
N ASP A 103 2.62 -11.94 -19.78
CA ASP A 103 1.75 -12.10 -20.96
C ASP A 103 1.18 -13.51 -21.12
N ASP A 104 2.03 -14.54 -20.99
CA ASP A 104 1.61 -15.94 -21.15
C ASP A 104 1.34 -16.69 -19.83
N ARG A 105 1.88 -16.22 -18.70
CA ARG A 105 1.86 -16.95 -17.43
C ARG A 105 0.80 -16.43 -16.45
N GLY A 106 0.20 -15.28 -16.72
CA GLY A 106 -0.73 -14.63 -15.81
C GLY A 106 0.01 -13.93 -14.66
N GLU A 107 -0.62 -13.86 -13.48
CA GLU A 107 -0.03 -13.19 -12.33
C GLU A 107 1.18 -13.96 -11.79
N ILE A 108 2.30 -13.25 -11.66
CA ILE A 108 3.56 -13.73 -11.09
C ILE A 108 3.88 -12.89 -9.85
N ALA A 109 4.50 -13.53 -8.86
CA ALA A 109 5.08 -12.87 -7.70
C ALA A 109 6.57 -13.25 -7.61
N GLU A 110 7.43 -12.24 -7.54
CA GLU A 110 8.87 -12.35 -7.28
C GLU A 110 9.15 -12.04 -5.82
N GLY A 111 9.97 -12.87 -5.17
CA GLY A 111 10.21 -12.80 -3.72
C GLY A 111 9.36 -13.78 -2.91
N PRO A 112 9.46 -13.75 -1.57
CA PRO A 112 8.65 -14.59 -0.72
C PRO A 112 7.17 -14.23 -0.90
N GLY A 113 6.30 -15.25 -0.89
CA GLY A 113 4.85 -15.02 -0.90
C GLY A 113 4.43 -14.24 0.35
N ILE A 114 3.53 -13.27 0.16
CA ILE A 114 2.97 -12.49 1.25
C ILE A 114 2.11 -13.40 2.11
N ARG A 115 2.35 -13.38 3.41
CA ARG A 115 1.53 -14.14 4.36
C ARG A 115 0.24 -13.37 4.65
N GLU A 116 -0.84 -14.12 4.85
CA GLU A 116 -2.12 -13.54 5.28
C GLU A 116 -2.20 -13.63 6.79
N PHE A 117 -2.16 -12.47 7.44
CA PHE A 117 -2.34 -12.32 8.88
C PHE A 117 -3.38 -11.25 9.17
N GLU A 118 -4.08 -11.41 10.28
CA GLU A 118 -5.09 -10.45 10.75
C GLU A 118 -4.45 -9.12 11.20
N ASP A 119 -3.19 -9.15 11.61
CA ASP A 119 -2.43 -8.00 12.12
C ASP A 119 -1.56 -7.31 11.05
N ARG A 120 -1.69 -7.69 9.77
CA ARG A 120 -0.81 -7.18 8.70
C ARG A 120 -1.17 -5.77 8.26
N ILE A 121 -0.15 -4.98 7.94
CA ILE A 121 -0.25 -3.75 7.14
C ILE A 121 0.47 -3.99 5.82
N LEU A 122 -0.26 -3.81 4.73
CA LEU A 122 0.24 -3.99 3.36
C LEU A 122 0.44 -2.64 2.68
N LEU A 123 1.68 -2.38 2.29
CA LEU A 123 2.06 -1.32 1.38
C LEU A 123 2.15 -1.90 -0.04
N SER A 124 1.52 -1.24 -1.00
CA SER A 124 1.49 -1.71 -2.38
C SER A 124 1.52 -0.51 -3.32
N LEU A 125 2.73 -0.15 -3.76
CA LEU A 125 2.98 0.98 -4.65
C LEU A 125 3.32 0.48 -6.06
N PRO A 126 2.95 1.22 -7.12
CA PRO A 126 3.49 0.99 -8.46
C PRO A 126 4.97 1.38 -8.50
N GLN A 127 5.60 1.27 -9.68
CA GLN A 127 6.86 1.97 -9.92
C GLN A 127 6.66 3.48 -9.68
N MET A 128 7.60 4.12 -8.99
CA MET A 128 7.58 5.56 -8.79
C MET A 128 8.88 6.21 -9.25
N ASP A 129 8.73 7.39 -9.84
CA ASP A 129 9.85 8.25 -10.17
C ASP A 129 10.14 9.19 -8.98
N PHE A 130 11.39 9.19 -8.53
CA PHE A 130 11.90 10.07 -7.50
C PHE A 130 12.89 11.04 -8.11
N ALA A 131 12.83 12.31 -7.69
CA ALA A 131 13.78 13.34 -8.10
C ALA A 131 15.23 12.92 -7.81
N ASP A 132 16.17 13.47 -8.58
CA ASP A 132 17.60 13.16 -8.43
C ASP A 132 18.16 13.60 -7.08
N ASP A 133 17.55 14.61 -6.45
CA ASP A 133 17.89 15.15 -5.13
C ASP A 133 17.04 14.59 -3.98
N PHE A 134 16.15 13.63 -4.26
CA PHE A 134 15.34 12.95 -3.23
C PHE A 134 16.22 12.24 -2.20
N ALA A 135 16.12 12.66 -0.94
CA ALA A 135 16.84 12.12 0.19
C ALA A 135 16.04 11.01 0.87
N PHE A 136 16.26 9.77 0.43
CA PHE A 136 15.63 8.56 1.00
C PHE A 136 15.55 8.57 2.53
N GLU A 137 16.65 8.91 3.21
CA GLU A 137 16.76 8.80 4.67
C GLU A 137 15.84 9.75 5.45
N SER A 138 15.36 10.82 4.82
CA SER A 138 14.51 11.82 5.46
C SER A 138 13.13 11.98 4.82
N GLU A 139 12.94 11.52 3.58
CA GLU A 139 11.72 11.80 2.80
C GLU A 139 10.90 10.54 2.51
N PHE A 140 11.51 9.34 2.49
CA PHE A 140 10.76 8.14 2.10
C PHE A 140 9.70 7.72 3.12
N ASN A 141 9.89 8.01 4.40
CA ASN A 141 8.85 7.75 5.41
C ASN A 141 7.59 8.58 5.14
N GLU A 142 7.73 9.82 4.64
CA GLU A 142 6.61 10.70 4.31
C GLU A 142 5.79 10.12 3.14
N VAL A 143 6.46 9.53 2.15
CA VAL A 143 5.79 8.82 1.03
C VAL A 143 4.95 7.64 1.54
N ILE A 144 5.48 6.86 2.50
CA ILE A 144 4.74 5.72 3.06
C ILE A 144 3.57 6.19 3.94
N VAL A 145 3.76 7.26 4.72
CA VAL A 145 2.70 7.90 5.50
C VAL A 145 1.55 8.36 4.60
N ALA A 146 1.86 9.12 3.54
CA ALA A 146 0.88 9.60 2.58
C ALA A 146 0.17 8.43 1.87
N HIS A 147 0.90 7.37 1.51
CA HIS A 147 0.31 6.15 0.95
C HIS A 147 -0.74 5.52 1.89
N LEU A 148 -0.42 5.35 3.18
CA LEU A 148 -1.37 4.79 4.15
C LEU A 148 -2.58 5.70 4.38
N MET A 149 -2.39 7.02 4.43
CA MET A 149 -3.49 7.98 4.51
C MET A 149 -4.41 7.88 3.28
N ALA A 150 -3.84 7.80 2.08
CA ALA A 150 -4.58 7.58 0.84
C ALA A 150 -5.28 6.20 0.81
N GLN A 151 -4.71 5.17 1.43
CA GLN A 151 -5.40 3.88 1.59
C GLN A 151 -6.65 4.02 2.46
N ILE A 152 -6.57 4.72 3.60
CA ILE A 152 -7.72 4.96 4.50
C ILE A 152 -8.83 5.71 3.75
N ARG A 153 -8.45 6.78 3.04
CA ARG A 153 -9.34 7.55 2.14
C ARG A 153 -10.11 6.66 1.18
N ASP A 154 -9.39 5.79 0.48
CA ASP A 154 -9.96 4.91 -0.54
C ASP A 154 -10.91 3.86 0.06
N ILE A 155 -10.63 3.39 1.28
CA ILE A 155 -11.54 2.48 2.00
C ILE A 155 -12.90 3.16 2.23
N TYR A 156 -12.92 4.42 2.69
CA TYR A 156 -14.17 5.17 2.86
C TYR A 156 -14.92 5.35 1.55
N TRP A 157 -14.24 5.76 0.47
CA TRP A 157 -14.87 5.90 -0.83
C TRP A 157 -15.38 4.57 -1.41
N ASN A 158 -14.69 3.47 -1.14
CA ASN A 158 -15.15 2.12 -1.49
C ASN A 158 -16.45 1.75 -0.76
N MET A 159 -16.68 2.29 0.44
CA MET A 159 -17.95 2.15 1.17
C MET A 159 -19.01 3.16 0.75
N GLY A 160 -18.70 4.08 -0.18
CA GLY A 160 -19.57 5.20 -0.54
C GLY A 160 -19.74 6.23 0.58
N LEU A 161 -18.77 6.31 1.50
CA LEU A 161 -18.71 7.26 2.59
C LEU A 161 -17.71 8.38 2.27
N GLU A 162 -17.89 9.52 2.92
CA GLU A 162 -16.90 10.60 2.92
C GLU A 162 -15.79 10.25 3.93
N PRO A 163 -14.50 10.27 3.53
CA PRO A 163 -13.38 10.09 4.46
C PRO A 163 -13.27 11.26 5.45
N PRO A 164 -12.69 11.03 6.65
CA PRO A 164 -12.28 12.10 7.56
C PRO A 164 -11.32 13.09 6.88
N GLU A 165 -11.38 14.36 7.27
CA GLU A 165 -10.63 15.46 6.62
C GLU A 165 -9.12 15.24 6.60
N GLU A 166 -8.56 14.66 7.67
CA GLU A 166 -7.14 14.33 7.74
C GLU A 166 -6.68 13.31 6.69
N TYR A 167 -7.57 12.43 6.21
CA TYR A 167 -7.26 11.44 5.17
C TYR A 167 -7.65 11.92 3.76
N MET A 168 -8.18 13.13 3.59
CA MET A 168 -8.46 13.71 2.27
C MET A 168 -7.18 14.23 1.60
N VAL A 169 -6.15 13.38 1.54
CA VAL A 169 -4.87 13.66 0.88
C VAL A 169 -4.94 13.29 -0.60
N GLU A 170 -4.03 13.81 -1.43
CA GLU A 170 -3.78 13.28 -2.77
C GLU A 170 -2.81 12.08 -2.72
N GLY A 171 -2.62 11.39 -3.84
CA GLY A 171 -1.66 10.29 -3.95
C GLY A 171 -2.25 8.88 -4.05
N VAL A 172 -1.34 7.91 -4.14
CA VAL A 172 -1.63 6.50 -4.43
C VAL A 172 -2.17 5.82 -3.17
N GLY A 173 -3.41 5.36 -3.21
CA GLY A 173 -4.01 4.55 -2.14
C GLY A 173 -4.19 3.09 -2.53
N LYS A 174 -5.37 2.52 -2.25
CA LYS A 174 -5.74 1.15 -2.63
C LYS A 174 -6.39 1.06 -4.00
N MET A 175 -7.14 2.09 -4.34
CA MET A 175 -7.94 2.13 -5.54
C MET A 175 -7.27 3.08 -6.53
N THR A 176 -7.35 2.75 -7.80
CA THR A 176 -7.02 3.70 -8.87
C THR A 176 -8.20 4.65 -9.01
N ILE A 177 -8.38 5.56 -8.03
CA ILE A 177 -9.48 6.52 -8.05
C ILE A 177 -9.00 7.75 -8.80
N HIS A 178 -9.30 7.76 -10.09
CA HIS A 178 -9.27 8.96 -10.92
C HIS A 178 -10.60 9.66 -10.72
N GLY A 179 -10.56 10.96 -10.40
CA GLY A 179 -11.74 11.81 -10.13
C GLY A 179 -12.76 11.96 -11.27
N ASP A 180 -12.70 11.14 -12.31
CA ASP A 180 -13.51 11.24 -13.52
C ASP A 180 -13.63 9.92 -14.31
N GLY A 181 -13.18 8.79 -13.75
CA GLY A 181 -13.50 7.46 -14.27
C GLY A 181 -13.10 7.22 -15.73
N ILE A 182 -11.80 7.21 -16.05
CA ILE A 182 -11.22 6.46 -17.17
C ILE A 182 -9.83 5.95 -16.76
N ASP A 183 -9.66 4.66 -17.04
CA ASP A 183 -8.49 3.81 -17.00
C ASP A 183 -7.22 4.45 -17.60
N LYS A 184 -6.21 4.75 -16.75
CA LYS A 184 -4.76 4.74 -17.02
C LYS A 184 -4.01 4.68 -15.68
N SER A 185 -3.16 3.68 -15.44
CA SER A 185 -2.16 3.74 -14.37
C SER A 185 -1.36 5.05 -14.49
N PRO A 186 -1.29 5.90 -13.46
CA PRO A 186 -0.30 6.97 -13.45
C PRO A 186 1.07 6.33 -13.21
N SER A 187 2.08 6.77 -13.96
CA SER A 187 3.43 6.83 -13.40
C SER A 187 3.33 7.76 -12.19
N ALA A 188 3.30 7.22 -10.98
CA ALA A 188 3.18 8.04 -9.78
C ALA A 188 4.54 8.67 -9.50
N SER A 189 4.61 10.00 -9.50
CA SER A 189 5.80 10.69 -9.01
C SER A 189 5.74 10.82 -7.49
N ALA A 190 6.88 10.80 -6.82
CA ALA A 190 6.92 11.02 -5.37
C ALA A 190 6.43 12.42 -4.98
N ASP A 191 6.66 13.41 -5.84
CA ASP A 191 6.25 14.80 -5.62
C ASP A 191 4.71 14.93 -5.55
N GLU A 192 3.96 14.21 -6.40
CA GLU A 192 2.48 14.17 -6.36
C GLU A 192 1.91 13.50 -5.09
N VAL A 193 2.73 12.78 -4.32
CA VAL A 193 2.32 12.13 -3.07
C VAL A 193 2.58 13.03 -1.85
N LEU A 194 3.44 14.05 -1.98
CA LEU A 194 3.90 14.90 -0.88
C LEU A 194 3.34 16.34 -0.91
N GLU A 195 2.55 16.72 -1.93
CA GLU A 195 1.94 18.05 -2.09
C GLU A 195 0.61 18.26 -1.32
#